data_AF-A0AAU5TB25-F1
#
_entry.id   AF-A0AAU5TB25-F1
#
_cell.length_a   1.000
_cell.length_b   1.000
_cell.length_c   1.000
_cell.angle_alpha   90.00
_cell.angle_beta   90.00
_cell.angle_gamma   90.00
#
_symmetry.space_group_name_H-M   'P 1'
#
loop_
_entity.id
_entity.type
_entity.pdbx_description
1 polymer ?
#
loop_
_entity_poly.entity_id
_entity_poly.type
_entity_poly.pdbx_seq_one_letter_code
_entity_poly.pdbx_strand_id
1 'polypeptide(L)'
;MVVRAVAAADLVVEAVVDAMVPAAYRVLHLLWVGCALVLCAGFCAMTARTPHLLEARVLRLRTGPFREVGLPLDQVVSARAEHGLTVGHGLRRSPDDGEGVACSVSSATTVVLVLARPVEVRLRRGGSVMARRVRFCADRPAEAARLIREAAGRAAVREPERGGAGA
;
A
#
# COMPACT_ATOMS: atom_id res chain seq x y z
N MET A 1 3.18 -0.63 13.31
CA MET A 1 3.24 -1.45 14.55
C MET A 1 3.58 -2.91 14.24
N VAL A 2 2.89 -3.52 13.26
CA VAL A 2 3.14 -4.90 12.80
C VAL A 2 4.60 -5.16 12.41
N VAL A 3 5.23 -4.27 11.64
CA VAL A 3 6.62 -4.49 11.18
C VAL A 3 7.63 -4.54 12.34
N ARG A 4 7.45 -3.73 13.38
CA ARG A 4 8.31 -3.76 14.58
C ARG A 4 8.11 -5.05 15.38
N ALA A 5 6.87 -5.53 15.47
CA ALA A 5 6.57 -6.80 16.14
C ALA A 5 7.18 -8.00 15.39
N VAL A 6 7.10 -8.00 14.05
CA VAL A 6 7.75 -9.01 13.21
C VAL A 6 9.26 -8.98 13.37
N ALA A 7 9.89 -7.79 13.32
CA ALA A 7 11.34 -7.67 13.52
C ALA A 7 11.79 -8.11 14.93
N ALA A 8 10.98 -7.84 15.96
CA ALA A 8 11.27 -8.31 17.32
C ALA A 8 11.14 -9.83 17.44
N ALA A 9 10.11 -10.42 16.83
CA ALA A 9 9.94 -11.88 16.79
C ALA A 9 11.10 -12.55 16.04
N ASP A 10 11.51 -11.97 14.92
CA ASP A 10 12.67 -12.42 14.12
C ASP A 10 13.95 -12.43 14.96
N LEU A 11 14.22 -11.37 15.72
CA LEU A 11 15.38 -11.29 16.61
C LEU A 11 15.37 -12.39 17.70
N VAL A 12 14.20 -12.74 18.22
CA VAL A 12 14.06 -13.84 19.20
C VAL A 12 14.36 -15.18 18.53
N VAL A 13 13.87 -15.40 17.31
CA VAL A 13 14.14 -16.63 16.55
C VAL A 13 15.64 -16.75 16.28
N GLU A 14 16.28 -15.70 15.80
CA GLU A 14 17.72 -15.68 15.52
C GLU A 14 18.55 -15.95 16.78
N ALA A 15 18.14 -15.45 17.96
CA ALA A 15 18.81 -15.75 19.23
C ALA A 15 18.71 -17.24 19.62
N VAL A 16 17.56 -17.88 19.34
CA VAL A 16 17.38 -19.33 19.54
C VAL A 16 18.25 -20.11 18.56
N VAL A 17 18.29 -19.69 17.28
CA VAL A 17 19.12 -20.32 16.26
C VAL A 17 20.61 -20.22 16.63
N ASP A 18 21.08 -19.06 17.10
CA ASP A 18 22.47 -18.86 17.52
C ASP A 18 22.91 -19.87 18.60
N ALA A 19 22.00 -20.22 19.52
CA ALA A 19 22.25 -21.22 20.57
C ALA A 19 22.42 -22.64 20.02
N MET A 20 21.83 -22.93 18.84
CA MET A 20 21.92 -24.23 18.17
C MET A 20 23.06 -24.30 17.14
N VAL A 21 23.59 -23.15 16.71
CA VAL A 21 24.62 -23.07 15.67
C VAL A 21 25.99 -23.49 16.25
N PRO A 22 26.69 -24.45 15.62
CA PRO A 22 28.05 -24.83 16.02
C PRO A 22 29.01 -23.64 15.98
N ALA A 23 29.98 -23.60 16.89
CA ALA A 23 30.91 -22.47 17.02
C ALA A 23 31.59 -22.05 15.70
N ALA A 24 31.91 -23.03 14.84
CA ALA A 24 32.51 -22.79 13.53
C ALA A 24 31.65 -21.95 12.57
N TYR A 25 30.32 -21.95 12.73
CA TYR A 25 29.38 -21.24 11.87
C TYR A 25 28.80 -19.96 12.51
N ARG A 26 29.16 -19.63 13.75
CA ARG A 26 28.63 -18.45 14.45
C ARG A 26 28.92 -17.14 13.75
N VAL A 27 30.11 -17.00 13.14
CA VAL A 27 30.45 -15.79 12.36
C VAL A 27 29.55 -15.67 11.14
N LEU A 28 29.29 -16.78 10.43
CA LEU A 28 28.39 -16.78 9.28
C LEU A 28 26.94 -16.46 9.70
N HIS A 29 26.49 -17.04 10.81
CA HIS A 29 25.19 -16.75 11.41
C HIS A 29 25.07 -15.26 11.79
N LEU A 30 26.07 -14.70 12.46
CA LEU A 30 26.07 -13.28 12.83
C LEU A 30 26.04 -12.36 11.60
N LEU A 31 26.77 -12.71 10.53
CA LEU A 31 26.70 -11.99 9.26
C LEU A 31 25.30 -12.06 8.64
N TRP A 32 24.65 -13.21 8.70
CA TRP A 32 23.27 -13.38 8.25
C TRP A 32 22.30 -12.48 9.04
N VAL A 33 22.35 -12.54 10.38
CA VAL A 33 21.53 -11.70 11.28
C VAL A 33 21.76 -10.22 10.99
N GLY A 34 23.02 -9.80 10.84
CA GLY A 34 23.37 -8.42 10.51
C GLY A 34 22.76 -7.99 9.17
N CYS A 35 22.89 -8.81 8.13
CA CYS A 35 22.28 -8.55 6.82
C CYS A 35 20.75 -8.47 6.90
N ALA A 36 20.10 -9.41 7.59
CA ALA A 36 18.65 -9.44 7.77
C ALA A 36 18.16 -8.17 8.48
N LEU A 37 18.81 -7.77 9.57
CA LEU A 37 18.48 -6.56 10.32
C LEU A 37 18.58 -5.30 9.47
N VAL A 38 19.67 -5.16 8.68
CA VAL A 38 19.85 -4.02 7.77
C VAL A 38 18.76 -3.98 6.71
N LEU A 39 18.39 -5.11 6.12
CA LEU A 39 17.33 -5.19 5.13
C LEU A 39 15.96 -4.84 5.73
N CYS A 40 15.63 -5.38 6.91
CA CYS A 40 14.41 -5.06 7.63
C CYS A 40 14.32 -3.58 8.00
N ALA A 41 15.41 -3.01 8.54
CA ALA A 41 15.48 -1.59 8.89
C ALA A 41 15.36 -0.69 7.65
N GLY A 42 16.05 -1.05 6.56
CA GLY A 42 15.95 -0.35 5.28
C GLY A 42 14.53 -0.37 4.72
N PHE A 43 13.86 -1.50 4.78
CA PHE A 43 12.46 -1.63 4.36
C PHE A 43 11.49 -0.82 5.24
N CYS A 44 11.70 -0.81 6.57
CA CYS A 44 10.95 0.05 7.48
C CYS A 44 11.14 1.53 7.15
N ALA A 45 12.39 1.96 6.97
CA ALA A 45 12.72 3.35 6.67
C ALA A 45 12.12 3.79 5.34
N MET A 46 12.17 2.92 4.33
CA MET A 46 11.58 3.14 3.02
C MET A 46 10.07 3.35 3.12
N THR A 47 9.34 2.44 3.77
CA THR A 47 7.88 2.54 3.91
C THR A 47 7.46 3.74 4.77
N ALA A 48 8.24 4.09 5.79
CA ALA A 48 8.00 5.27 6.63
C ALA A 48 8.24 6.60 5.89
N ARG A 49 9.21 6.66 4.97
CA ARG A 49 9.53 7.88 4.20
C ARG A 49 8.59 8.14 3.03
N THR A 50 7.87 7.12 2.58
CA THR A 50 6.93 7.24 1.45
C THR A 50 5.50 6.87 1.86
N PRO A 51 4.88 7.61 2.81
CA PRO A 51 3.51 7.34 3.23
C PRO A 51 2.54 7.63 2.09
N HIS A 52 1.35 7.02 2.15
CA HIS A 52 0.23 7.47 1.33
C HIS A 52 -0.15 8.90 1.69
N LEU A 53 -0.48 9.72 0.70
CA LEU A 53 -0.86 11.12 0.91
C LEU A 53 -2.32 11.32 0.53
N LEU A 54 -3.07 11.94 1.44
CA LEU A 54 -4.43 12.38 1.20
C LEU A 54 -4.41 13.90 1.03
N GLU A 55 -4.43 14.36 -0.22
CA GLU A 55 -4.52 15.78 -0.56
C GLU A 55 -6.00 16.22 -0.69
N ALA A 56 -6.24 17.51 -0.96
CA ALA A 56 -7.60 18.03 -1.05
C ALA A 56 -8.44 17.44 -2.20
N ARG A 57 -7.80 17.01 -3.29
CA ARG A 57 -8.47 16.46 -4.49
C ARG A 57 -7.92 15.12 -4.97
N VAL A 58 -6.76 14.71 -4.48
CA VAL A 58 -6.06 13.53 -4.97
C VAL A 58 -5.64 12.66 -3.79
N LEU A 59 -5.93 11.37 -3.88
CA LEU A 59 -5.35 10.34 -3.02
C LEU A 59 -4.14 9.74 -3.73
N ARG A 60 -2.93 9.99 -3.21
CA ARG A 60 -1.71 9.37 -3.72
C ARG A 60 -1.38 8.12 -2.93
N LEU A 61 -1.56 6.96 -3.57
CA LEU A 61 -1.12 5.69 -3.04
C LEU A 61 0.33 5.46 -3.46
N ARG A 62 1.20 5.42 -2.45
CA ARG A 62 2.64 5.20 -2.59
C ARG A 62 3.03 3.83 -2.11
N THR A 63 3.56 2.99 -2.99
CA THR A 63 3.95 1.62 -2.66
C THR A 63 5.46 1.50 -2.49
N GLY A 64 6.08 2.39 -1.70
CA GLY A 64 7.54 2.46 -1.59
C GLY A 64 8.22 2.59 -2.97
N PRO A 65 9.11 1.65 -3.35
CA PRO A 65 9.83 1.69 -4.63
C PRO A 65 8.95 1.24 -5.80
N PHE A 66 7.74 0.75 -5.56
CA PHE A 66 6.90 0.08 -6.55
C PHE A 66 5.91 1.01 -7.27
N ARG A 67 6.33 2.27 -7.50
CA ARG A 67 5.57 3.40 -8.07
C ARG A 67 4.44 3.95 -7.19
N GLU A 68 4.07 5.19 -7.51
CA GLU A 68 2.91 5.90 -6.98
C GLU A 68 1.76 5.94 -7.99
N VAL A 69 0.53 5.98 -7.48
CA VAL A 69 -0.69 6.21 -8.26
C VAL A 69 -1.50 7.31 -7.60
N GLY A 70 -1.92 8.31 -8.38
CA GLY A 70 -2.84 9.35 -7.95
C GLY A 70 -4.25 9.00 -8.35
N LEU A 71 -5.17 9.00 -7.40
CA LEU A 71 -6.60 8.76 -7.62
C LEU A 71 -7.38 10.06 -7.35
N PRO A 72 -8.20 10.53 -8.30
CA PRO A 72 -9.08 11.67 -8.08
C PRO A 72 -10.13 11.34 -7.01
N LEU A 73 -10.25 12.20 -5.99
CA LEU A 73 -11.16 11.98 -4.85
C LEU A 73 -12.64 12.16 -5.21
N ASP A 74 -12.95 13.00 -6.20
CA ASP A 74 -14.29 13.18 -6.77
C ASP A 74 -14.82 11.89 -7.41
N GLN A 75 -13.93 11.00 -7.86
CA GLN A 75 -14.31 9.70 -8.40
C GLN A 75 -14.50 8.63 -7.32
N VAL A 76 -14.18 8.88 -6.04
CA VAL A 76 -14.28 7.85 -5.00
C VAL A 76 -15.71 7.72 -4.51
N VAL A 77 -16.37 6.60 -4.85
CA VAL A 77 -17.75 6.29 -4.45
C VAL A 77 -17.79 5.62 -3.08
N SER A 78 -16.85 4.72 -2.82
CA SER A 78 -16.77 4.04 -1.53
C SER A 78 -15.33 3.73 -1.16
N ALA A 79 -15.07 3.77 0.14
CA ALA A 79 -13.83 3.30 0.74
C ALA A 79 -14.18 2.48 1.98
N ARG A 80 -13.64 1.27 2.09
CA ARG A 80 -13.91 0.37 3.21
C ARG A 80 -12.67 -0.41 3.62
N ALA A 81 -12.57 -0.70 4.91
CA ALA A 81 -11.58 -1.63 5.43
C ALA A 81 -12.01 -3.05 5.09
N GLU A 82 -11.20 -3.77 4.34
CA GLU A 82 -11.48 -5.14 3.89
C GLU A 82 -10.14 -5.83 3.66
N HIS A 83 -9.92 -6.97 4.34
CA HIS A 83 -8.72 -7.75 4.17
C HIS A 83 -8.84 -8.59 2.89
N GLY A 84 -7.85 -8.45 2.01
CA GLY A 84 -7.76 -9.23 0.77
C GLY A 84 -6.35 -9.77 0.58
N LEU A 85 -6.25 -11.04 0.23
CA LEU A 85 -5.01 -11.65 -0.24
C LEU A 85 -4.87 -11.39 -1.72
N THR A 86 -3.69 -10.92 -2.11
CA THR A 86 -3.38 -10.62 -3.50
C THR A 86 -1.97 -11.11 -3.75
N VAL A 87 -1.76 -12.20 -4.49
CA VAL A 87 -0.39 -12.74 -4.74
C VAL A 87 0.58 -11.75 -5.39
N GLY A 88 1.65 -11.35 -4.69
CA GLY A 88 2.72 -10.49 -5.22
C GLY A 88 2.83 -9.11 -4.55
N HIS A 89 3.58 -8.20 -5.18
CA HIS A 89 3.88 -6.86 -4.67
C HIS A 89 3.85 -5.80 -5.78
N GLY A 90 3.68 -4.54 -5.36
CA GLY A 90 3.54 -3.36 -6.21
C GLY A 90 2.14 -3.14 -6.75
N LEU A 91 2.07 -2.28 -7.77
CA LEU A 91 0.86 -1.92 -8.52
C LEU A 91 0.63 -2.88 -9.70
N ARG A 92 -0.49 -3.61 -9.65
CA ARG A 92 -0.78 -4.77 -10.51
C ARG A 92 -2.29 -4.98 -10.68
N ARG A 93 -2.69 -5.69 -11.73
CA ARG A 93 -4.09 -6.14 -11.86
C ARG A 93 -4.45 -7.08 -10.72
N SER A 94 -5.66 -6.93 -10.20
CA SER A 94 -6.26 -7.84 -9.24
C SER A 94 -6.62 -9.14 -9.99
N PRO A 95 -6.24 -10.32 -9.50
CA PRO A 95 -6.59 -11.58 -10.15
C PRO A 95 -8.11 -11.87 -10.08
N ASP A 96 -8.78 -11.39 -9.04
CA ASP A 96 -10.19 -11.69 -8.79
C ASP A 96 -11.16 -10.80 -9.58
N ASP A 97 -10.67 -9.73 -10.22
CA ASP A 97 -11.53 -8.72 -10.83
C ASP A 97 -10.83 -8.05 -12.03
N GLY A 98 -11.42 -8.16 -13.22
CA GLY A 98 -10.83 -7.70 -14.48
C GLY A 98 -10.55 -6.20 -14.54
N GLU A 99 -11.29 -5.41 -13.75
CA GLU A 99 -11.12 -3.96 -13.59
C GLU A 99 -10.54 -3.57 -12.22
N GLY A 100 -9.97 -4.54 -11.50
CA GLY A 100 -9.35 -4.33 -10.20
C GLY A 100 -7.85 -4.07 -10.31
N VAL A 101 -7.34 -3.17 -9.49
CA VAL A 101 -5.92 -2.97 -9.24
C VAL A 101 -5.61 -3.24 -7.78
N ALA A 102 -4.55 -3.99 -7.52
CA ALA A 102 -3.98 -4.15 -6.20
C ALA A 102 -2.66 -3.40 -6.10
N CYS A 103 -2.52 -2.66 -5.00
CA CYS A 103 -1.36 -1.90 -4.55
C CYS A 103 -0.88 -2.54 -3.25
N SER A 104 -0.10 -3.60 -3.40
CA SER A 104 0.28 -4.51 -2.30
C SER A 104 1.77 -4.40 -2.01
N VAL A 105 2.18 -4.57 -0.76
CA VAL A 105 3.61 -4.62 -0.39
C VAL A 105 4.05 -6.06 -0.12
N SER A 106 3.23 -6.85 0.58
CA SER A 106 3.51 -8.26 0.91
C SER A 106 2.26 -9.12 0.71
N SER A 107 1.80 -9.21 -0.54
CA SER A 107 0.65 -10.01 -0.95
C SER A 107 -0.67 -9.79 -0.20
N ALA A 108 -0.80 -8.68 0.53
CA ALA A 108 -1.96 -8.36 1.35
C ALA A 108 -2.42 -6.93 1.10
N THR A 109 -3.73 -6.74 1.16
CA THR A 109 -4.44 -5.46 1.09
C THR A 109 -5.45 -5.40 2.23
N THR A 110 -5.67 -4.21 2.76
CA THR A 110 -6.52 -3.99 3.95
C THR A 110 -7.60 -2.94 3.72
N VAL A 111 -7.57 -2.26 2.56
CA VAL A 111 -8.56 -1.26 2.16
C VAL A 111 -8.96 -1.49 0.71
N VAL A 112 -10.25 -1.33 0.42
CA VAL A 112 -10.82 -1.38 -0.92
C VAL A 112 -11.51 -0.05 -1.22
N LEU A 113 -11.18 0.51 -2.39
CA LEU A 113 -11.83 1.68 -2.99
C LEU A 113 -12.63 1.26 -4.21
N VAL A 114 -13.80 1.88 -4.38
CA VAL A 114 -14.60 1.79 -5.60
C VAL A 114 -14.70 3.18 -6.21
N LEU A 115 -14.38 3.27 -7.49
CA LEU A 115 -14.42 4.50 -8.27
C LEU A 115 -15.71 4.57 -9.11
N ALA A 116 -16.21 5.79 -9.32
CA ALA A 116 -17.42 6.06 -10.09
C ALA A 116 -17.21 5.73 -11.56
N ARG A 117 -16.09 6.22 -12.12
CA ARG A 117 -15.61 5.90 -13.46
C ARG A 117 -14.27 5.17 -13.36
N PRO A 118 -13.99 4.24 -14.29
CA PRO A 118 -12.67 3.63 -14.36
C PRO A 118 -11.60 4.70 -14.59
N VAL A 119 -10.50 4.64 -13.81
CA VAL A 119 -9.36 5.55 -13.93
C VAL A 119 -8.18 4.79 -14.51
N GLU A 120 -7.46 5.40 -15.45
CA GLU A 120 -6.28 4.77 -16.03
C GLU A 120 -5.15 4.70 -15.01
N VAL A 121 -4.67 3.48 -14.74
CA VAL A 121 -3.57 3.21 -13.82
C VAL A 121 -2.44 2.54 -14.56
N ARG A 122 -1.25 3.15 -14.54
CA ARG A 122 -0.03 2.59 -15.15
C ARG A 122 0.61 1.56 -14.22
N LEU A 123 0.68 0.32 -14.66
CA LEU A 123 1.19 -0.79 -13.86
C LEU A 123 2.72 -0.77 -13.72
N ARG A 124 3.26 -1.51 -12.75
CA ARG A 124 4.71 -1.60 -12.51
C ARG A 124 5.46 -2.20 -13.70
N ARG A 125 4.96 -3.29 -14.29
CA ARG A 125 5.61 -4.05 -15.37
C ARG A 125 5.36 -3.47 -16.77
N GLY A 126 4.93 -2.22 -16.86
CA GLY A 126 4.46 -1.62 -18.11
C GLY A 126 2.98 -1.90 -18.38
N GLY A 127 2.40 -1.12 -19.29
CA GLY A 127 0.97 -1.13 -19.61
C GLY A 127 0.11 -0.31 -18.64
N SER A 128 -1.13 -0.07 -19.05
CA SER A 128 -2.16 0.55 -18.23
C SER A 128 -3.38 -0.34 -18.08
N VAL A 129 -4.17 -0.06 -17.05
CA VAL A 129 -5.47 -0.68 -16.82
C VAL A 129 -6.47 0.37 -16.38
N MET A 130 -7.68 0.28 -16.91
CA MET A 130 -8.80 1.07 -16.42
C MET A 130 -9.29 0.44 -15.12
N ALA A 131 -8.92 1.04 -13.99
CA ALA A 131 -9.21 0.53 -12.67
C ALA A 131 -10.51 1.14 -12.16
N ARG A 132 -11.50 0.32 -11.83
CA ARG A 132 -12.70 0.75 -11.11
C ARG A 132 -12.64 0.38 -9.63
N ARG A 133 -11.87 -0.67 -9.30
CA ARG A 133 -11.59 -1.06 -7.91
C ARG A 133 -10.11 -0.97 -7.61
N VAL A 134 -9.77 -0.35 -6.49
CA VAL A 134 -8.38 -0.24 -6.04
C VAL A 134 -8.25 -0.81 -4.63
N ARG A 135 -7.45 -1.86 -4.50
CA ARG A 135 -7.12 -2.48 -3.21
C ARG A 135 -5.74 -2.05 -2.78
N PHE A 136 -5.56 -1.61 -1.53
CA PHE A 136 -4.26 -1.22 -1.02
C PHE A 136 -4.10 -1.55 0.47
N CYS A 137 -2.89 -1.41 1.00
CA CYS A 137 -2.60 -1.64 2.42
C CYS A 137 -2.44 -0.31 3.16
N ALA A 138 -3.12 -0.15 4.29
CA ALA A 138 -2.91 0.93 5.23
C ALA A 138 -2.66 0.38 6.64
N ASP A 139 -1.80 1.04 7.41
CA ASP A 139 -1.50 0.66 8.81
C ASP A 139 -2.75 0.67 9.71
N ARG A 140 -3.69 1.59 9.43
CA ARG A 140 -4.97 1.72 10.14
C ARG A 140 -6.12 1.74 9.13
N PRO A 141 -6.58 0.56 8.65
CA PRO A 141 -7.47 0.48 7.50
C PRO A 141 -8.83 1.15 7.73
N ALA A 142 -9.41 1.01 8.93
CA ALA A 142 -10.69 1.62 9.26
C ALA A 142 -10.62 3.16 9.32
N GLU A 143 -9.56 3.70 9.93
CA GLU A 143 -9.31 5.14 10.00
C GLU A 143 -9.03 5.72 8.62
N ALA A 144 -8.17 5.05 7.82
CA ALA A 144 -7.86 5.46 6.46
C ALA A 144 -9.13 5.51 5.59
N ALA A 145 -9.95 4.46 5.63
CA ALA A 145 -11.21 4.43 4.89
C ALA A 145 -12.16 5.56 5.31
N ARG A 146 -12.25 5.87 6.61
CA ARG A 146 -13.05 7.00 7.11
C ARG A 146 -12.55 8.33 6.56
N LEU A 147 -11.27 8.63 6.70
CA LEU A 147 -10.67 9.88 6.24
C LEU A 147 -10.82 10.08 4.72
N ILE A 148 -10.68 9.00 3.95
CA ILE A 148 -10.89 9.04 2.49
C ILE A 148 -12.34 9.36 2.14
N ARG A 149 -13.34 8.74 2.81
CA ARG A 149 -14.75 9.04 2.57
C ARG A 149 -15.09 10.50 2.87
N GLU A 150 -14.58 11.02 3.98
CA GLU A 150 -14.78 12.43 4.35
C GLU A 150 -14.17 13.39 3.32
N ALA A 151 -12.97 13.09 2.82
CA ALA A 151 -12.30 13.89 1.81
C ALA A 151 -13.02 13.81 0.45
N ALA A 152 -13.49 12.63 0.04
CA ALA A 152 -14.28 12.44 -1.17
C ALA A 152 -15.61 13.23 -1.12
N GLY A 153 -16.30 13.21 0.01
CA GLY A 153 -17.51 14.01 0.22
C GLY A 153 -17.26 15.51 0.08
N ARG A 154 -16.14 16.02 0.63
CA ARG A 154 -15.75 17.43 0.46
C ARG A 154 -15.39 17.77 -0.99
N ALA A 155 -14.78 16.85 -1.73
CA ALA A 155 -14.42 17.07 -3.13
C ALA A 155 -15.67 17.17 -4.02
N ALA A 156 -16.66 16.28 -3.81
CA ALA A 156 -17.92 16.28 -4.56
C ALA A 156 -18.74 17.57 -4.37
N VAL A 157 -18.77 18.13 -3.15
CA VAL A 157 -19.51 19.37 -2.84
C VAL A 157 -18.88 20.60 -3.51
N ARG A 158 -17.58 20.58 -3.83
CA ARG A 158 -16.86 21.72 -4.43
C ARG A 158 -16.94 21.80 -5.95
N GLU A 159 -17.61 20.87 -6.63
CA GLU A 159 -17.73 20.85 -8.10
C GLU A 159 -18.91 21.60 -8.78
N PRO A 160 -19.75 22.46 -8.14
CA PRO A 160 -20.87 23.06 -8.88
C PRO A 160 -20.57 24.35 -9.68
N GLU A 161 -19.35 24.91 -9.73
CA GLU A 161 -19.13 26.27 -10.27
C GLU A 161 -18.31 26.43 -11.58
N ARG A 162 -18.08 25.38 -12.38
CA ARG A 162 -17.30 25.53 -13.64
C ARG A 162 -17.91 24.85 -14.87
N GLY A 163 -19.16 25.17 -15.20
CA GLY A 163 -19.80 24.67 -16.43
C GLY A 163 -20.82 25.58 -17.11
N GLY A 164 -21.01 26.82 -16.65
CA GLY A 164 -22.01 27.74 -17.20
C GLY A 164 -21.44 29.11 -17.53
N ALA A 165 -20.57 29.21 -18.54
CA ALA A 165 -20.29 30.48 -19.23
C ALA A 165 -19.62 30.17 -20.58
N GLY A 166 -20.36 30.35 -21.66
CA GLY A 166 -19.86 30.21 -23.03
C GLY A 166 -20.98 30.02 -24.05
N ALA A 167 -21.96 30.93 -24.03
CA ALA A 167 -22.81 31.24 -25.17
C ALA A 167 -22.35 32.60 -25.71
#